data_AF-A0A2H3BSV3-F1
#
_entry.id   AF-A0A2H3BSV3-F1
#
_cell.length_a   1.000
_cell.length_b   1.000
_cell.length_c   1.000
_cell.angle_alpha   90.00
_cell.angle_beta   90.00
_cell.angle_gamma   90.00
#
_symmetry.space_group_name_H-M   'P 1'
#
loop_
_entity.id
_entity.type
_entity.pdbx_description
1 polymer ?
#
loop_
_entity_poly.entity_id
_entity_poly.type
_entity_poly.pdbx_seq_one_letter_code
_entity_poly.pdbx_strand_id
1 'polypeptide(L)'
;MGHVITEGGPEAEAGHGVVPCADILRVKLSIPVPLILIGLPHSTISHPRYHFQDGNVTLEIDRTQYKIHRHFLVTNSSVFANELSPHITYKILTGDIDKSAFELILSLFYPKDCFSGHDIQSESDWHKVLVFACRYKMTVIRDMALTKIPTLDPIEKAELATKYELKDWLVPAYVDLCVKDLTSHNRWSAEEGKKIGLEGILALADVKRDILDHLEDHLDKAKVLKTVEKKLEALKLI
;
A
#
# COMPACT_ATOMS: atom_id res chain seq x y z
N MET A 1 85.34 2.64 7.30
CA MET A 1 85.02 3.80 8.18
C MET A 1 83.57 3.67 8.58
N GLY A 2 83.13 3.49 9.82
CA GLY A 2 83.71 3.88 11.10
C GLY A 2 82.82 4.95 11.74
N HIS A 3 81.96 4.54 12.69
CA HIS A 3 81.22 5.31 13.72
C HIS A 3 80.31 6.48 13.25
N VAL A 4 79.09 6.70 13.78
CA VAL A 4 78.71 7.24 15.11
C VAL A 4 77.16 7.12 15.20
N ILE A 5 76.56 6.19 15.96
CA ILE A 5 75.94 6.27 17.31
C ILE A 5 75.56 7.68 17.83
N THR A 6 74.26 7.90 18.11
CA THR A 6 73.62 8.43 19.35
C THR A 6 72.27 9.05 18.98
N GLU A 7 71.18 9.03 19.73
CA GLU A 7 70.68 8.34 20.92
C GLU A 7 69.20 8.77 21.06
N GLY A 8 68.37 7.97 21.74
CA GLY A 8 67.05 8.40 22.20
C GLY A 8 66.02 7.28 22.29
N GLY A 9 66.14 6.41 23.31
CA GLY A 9 65.10 5.43 23.68
C GLY A 9 63.97 6.07 24.52
N PRO A 10 63.31 5.28 25.38
CA PRO A 10 62.48 4.10 25.11
C PRO A 10 61.02 4.33 25.61
N GLU A 11 60.06 3.52 25.21
CA GLU A 11 59.20 2.66 26.08
C GLU A 11 57.83 2.61 25.36
N ALA A 12 57.06 1.53 25.29
CA ALA A 12 57.15 0.16 25.72
C ALA A 12 56.02 -0.61 24.98
N GLU A 13 56.23 -1.92 24.75
CA GLU A 13 55.25 -3.02 24.93
C GLU A 13 53.85 -2.87 24.25
N ALA A 14 53.35 -3.75 23.38
CA ALA A 14 53.50 -5.20 23.23
C ALA A 14 53.08 -5.57 21.78
N GLY A 15 53.77 -6.45 21.05
CA GLY A 15 53.69 -7.91 21.22
C GLY A 15 52.62 -8.48 20.27
N HIS A 16 52.88 -8.52 18.96
CA HIS A 16 53.31 -9.71 18.19
C HIS A 16 52.46 -10.98 18.36
N GLY A 17 51.97 -11.52 17.23
CA GLY A 17 51.57 -12.93 17.18
C GLY A 17 50.64 -13.34 16.04
N VAL A 18 51.14 -13.31 14.80
CA VAL A 18 50.71 -14.21 13.71
C VAL A 18 51.10 -15.64 14.16
N VAL A 19 50.39 -16.77 13.95
CA VAL A 19 50.00 -17.51 12.72
C VAL A 19 49.09 -18.72 13.14
N PRO A 20 48.51 -19.50 12.21
CA PRO A 20 47.20 -20.15 12.32
C PRO A 20 47.27 -21.61 12.78
N CYS A 21 46.13 -22.19 13.16
CA CYS A 21 45.99 -23.65 13.26
C CYS A 21 44.55 -24.11 12.97
N ALA A 22 44.48 -25.22 12.25
CA ALA A 22 43.30 -25.81 11.66
C ALA A 22 42.36 -26.50 12.67
N ASP A 23 41.17 -26.82 12.16
CA ASP A 23 40.29 -27.93 12.56
C ASP A 23 39.77 -27.97 14.01
N ILE A 24 38.57 -27.42 14.22
CA ILE A 24 37.65 -27.95 15.22
C ILE A 24 36.27 -28.19 14.60
N LEU A 25 35.99 -29.48 14.46
CA LEU A 25 34.71 -30.18 14.33
C LEU A 25 33.44 -29.37 14.01
N ARG A 26 32.97 -29.66 12.79
CA ARG A 26 31.57 -29.81 12.39
C ARG A 26 30.75 -30.56 13.46
N VAL A 27 30.00 -29.84 14.29
CA VAL A 27 28.77 -30.36 14.91
C VAL A 27 27.60 -29.55 14.36
N LYS A 28 26.96 -30.11 13.33
CA LYS A 28 25.59 -29.72 12.99
C LYS A 28 24.73 -30.09 14.21
N LEU A 29 24.39 -29.12 15.06
CA LEU A 29 23.18 -29.26 15.86
C LEU A 29 22.00 -29.22 14.90
N SER A 30 21.68 -30.40 14.38
CA SER A 30 20.35 -30.73 13.88
C SER A 30 19.42 -30.66 15.08
N ILE A 31 18.93 -29.45 15.39
CA ILE A 31 17.75 -29.31 16.23
C ILE A 31 16.61 -29.88 15.37
N PRO A 32 15.98 -31.01 15.72
CA PRO A 32 14.73 -31.36 15.08
C PRO A 32 13.76 -30.26 15.51
N VAL A 33 13.44 -29.34 14.61
CA VAL A 33 12.24 -28.53 14.76
C VAL A 33 11.12 -29.55 14.94
N PRO A 34 10.43 -29.62 16.09
CA PRO A 34 9.33 -30.54 16.20
C PRO A 34 8.31 -30.11 15.15
N LEU A 35 8.07 -31.01 14.19
CA LEU A 35 6.93 -31.05 13.29
C LEU A 35 5.65 -31.17 14.14
N ILE A 36 5.32 -30.14 14.93
CA ILE A 36 4.08 -30.03 15.69
C ILE A 36 3.66 -28.55 15.66
N LEU A 37 3.23 -28.11 14.48
CA LEU A 37 2.16 -27.12 14.37
C LEU A 37 1.12 -27.61 13.36
N ILE A 38 0.85 -28.92 13.37
CA ILE A 38 -0.30 -29.52 12.71
C ILE A 38 -1.26 -29.87 13.84
N GLY A 39 -2.31 -29.07 14.05
CA GLY A 39 -3.47 -29.51 14.82
C GLY A 39 -3.64 -29.00 16.25
N LEU A 40 -3.28 -27.75 16.56
CA LEU A 40 -4.12 -27.06 17.54
C LEU A 40 -5.50 -26.90 16.88
N PRO A 41 -6.62 -27.32 17.51
CA PRO A 41 -7.94 -26.98 17.01
C PRO A 41 -8.03 -25.46 17.06
N HIS A 42 -7.78 -24.82 15.92
CA HIS A 42 -8.07 -23.42 15.77
C HIS A 42 -9.59 -23.34 15.76
N SER A 43 -10.15 -23.01 16.92
CA SER A 43 -11.59 -22.83 17.06
C SER A 43 -11.98 -21.71 16.11
N THR A 44 -12.73 -22.11 15.08
CA THR A 44 -13.26 -21.22 14.06
C THR A 44 -14.74 -21.03 14.32
N ILE A 45 -15.22 -19.83 14.04
CA ILE A 45 -16.59 -19.44 14.32
C ILE A 45 -17.28 -19.19 12.98
N SER A 46 -18.38 -19.89 12.72
CA SER A 46 -19.22 -19.62 11.55
C SER A 46 -19.84 -18.23 11.68
N HIS A 47 -19.72 -17.42 10.63
CA HIS A 47 -20.34 -16.10 10.62
C HIS A 47 -21.87 -16.24 10.70
N PRO A 48 -22.57 -15.51 11.59
CA PRO A 48 -24.00 -15.74 11.85
C PRO A 48 -24.89 -15.48 10.62
N ARG A 49 -24.48 -14.56 9.73
CA ARG A 49 -25.25 -14.19 8.53
C ARG A 49 -24.72 -14.80 7.22
N TYR A 50 -23.42 -15.05 7.13
CA TYR A 50 -22.75 -15.35 5.86
C TYR A 50 -22.22 -16.78 5.85
N HIS A 51 -23.05 -17.69 6.33
CA HIS A 51 -22.75 -19.11 6.39
C HIS A 51 -23.95 -19.90 5.86
N PHE A 52 -24.01 -20.00 4.54
CA PHE A 52 -25.14 -20.58 3.81
C PHE A 52 -25.01 -22.10 3.69
N GLN A 53 -26.15 -22.81 3.75
CA GLN A 53 -26.17 -24.27 3.64
C GLN A 53 -25.74 -24.75 2.25
N ASP A 54 -26.21 -24.05 1.21
CA ASP A 54 -25.94 -24.24 -0.21
C ASP A 54 -24.65 -23.56 -0.70
N GLY A 55 -23.97 -22.80 0.16
CA GLY A 55 -22.66 -22.21 -0.14
C GLY A 55 -21.65 -23.26 -0.57
N ASN A 56 -20.89 -22.97 -1.63
CA ASN A 56 -20.00 -23.93 -2.29
C ASN A 56 -18.50 -23.60 -2.09
N VAL A 57 -18.19 -22.55 -1.33
CA VAL A 57 -16.84 -22.21 -0.87
C VAL A 57 -16.91 -21.60 0.53
N THR A 58 -15.95 -21.95 1.38
CA THR A 58 -15.75 -21.38 2.71
C THR A 58 -14.48 -20.54 2.73
N LEU A 59 -14.61 -19.25 3.00
CA LEU A 59 -13.47 -18.37 3.24
C LEU A 59 -13.27 -18.17 4.74
N GLU A 60 -12.02 -18.10 5.18
CA GLU A 60 -11.70 -17.80 6.57
C GLU A 60 -10.87 -16.51 6.68
N ILE A 61 -11.31 -15.62 7.56
CA ILE A 61 -10.61 -14.37 7.94
C ILE A 61 -10.65 -14.28 9.46
N ASP A 62 -9.52 -14.14 10.13
CA ASP A 62 -9.42 -13.99 11.59
C ASP A 62 -10.31 -14.99 12.37
N ARG A 63 -10.14 -16.29 12.09
CA ARG A 63 -10.91 -17.41 12.65
C ARG A 63 -12.42 -17.39 12.35
N THR A 64 -12.90 -16.47 11.53
CA THR A 64 -14.31 -16.37 11.16
C THR A 64 -14.53 -17.00 9.79
N GLN A 65 -15.47 -17.95 9.70
CA GLN A 65 -15.77 -18.67 8.47
C GLN A 65 -17.00 -18.11 7.75
N TYR A 66 -16.83 -17.88 6.46
CA TYR A 66 -17.84 -17.38 5.54
C TYR A 66 -18.12 -18.45 4.49
N LYS A 67 -19.21 -19.19 4.63
CA LYS A 67 -19.63 -20.20 3.65
C LYS A 67 -20.61 -19.55 2.66
N ILE A 68 -20.15 -19.28 1.45
CA ILE A 68 -20.82 -18.43 0.45
C ILE A 68 -20.77 -19.05 -0.96
N HIS A 69 -21.42 -18.39 -1.93
CA HIS A 69 -21.40 -18.79 -3.33
C HIS A 69 -20.19 -18.20 -4.07
N ARG A 70 -19.30 -19.09 -4.54
CA ARG A 70 -18.10 -18.79 -5.32
C ARG A 70 -18.38 -17.86 -6.50
N HIS A 71 -19.53 -18.04 -7.16
CA HIS A 71 -19.92 -17.27 -8.34
C HIS A 71 -19.74 -15.75 -8.14
N PHE A 72 -20.23 -15.19 -7.03
CA PHE A 72 -20.14 -13.74 -6.80
C PHE A 72 -18.69 -13.25 -6.69
N LEU A 73 -17.80 -14.04 -6.09
CA LEU A 73 -16.40 -13.66 -5.96
C LEU A 73 -15.67 -13.77 -7.29
N VAL A 74 -15.78 -14.90 -8.00
CA VAL A 74 -15.04 -15.13 -9.24
C VAL A 74 -15.51 -14.22 -10.37
N THR A 75 -16.80 -13.89 -10.42
CA THR A 75 -17.36 -12.97 -11.42
C THR A 75 -16.87 -11.55 -11.20
N ASN A 76 -16.69 -11.14 -9.93
CA ASN A 76 -16.34 -9.76 -9.59
C ASN A 76 -14.86 -9.55 -9.26
N SER A 77 -14.01 -10.57 -9.27
CA SER A 77 -12.59 -10.48 -8.89
C SER A 77 -11.72 -11.38 -9.75
N SER A 78 -10.75 -10.79 -10.45
CA SER A 78 -9.76 -11.59 -11.19
C SER A 78 -8.85 -12.39 -10.26
N VAL A 79 -8.60 -11.89 -9.04
CA VAL A 79 -7.81 -12.60 -8.02
C VAL A 79 -8.55 -13.84 -7.55
N PHE A 80 -9.82 -13.71 -7.15
CA PHE A 80 -10.61 -14.87 -6.74
C PHE A 80 -10.91 -15.82 -7.90
N ALA A 81 -11.07 -15.32 -9.13
CA ALA A 81 -11.20 -16.19 -10.30
C ALA A 81 -9.98 -17.12 -10.48
N ASN A 82 -8.78 -16.59 -10.24
CA ASN A 82 -7.55 -17.38 -10.33
C ASN A 82 -7.34 -18.30 -9.12
N GLU A 83 -7.72 -17.86 -7.92
CA GLU A 83 -7.42 -18.56 -6.67
C GLU A 83 -8.51 -19.53 -6.19
N LEU A 84 -9.76 -19.33 -6.61
CA LEU A 84 -10.92 -20.16 -6.23
C LEU A 84 -11.38 -21.02 -7.40
N SER A 85 -10.51 -21.94 -7.84
CA SER A 85 -10.91 -22.95 -8.83
C SER A 85 -12.09 -23.81 -8.32
N PRO A 86 -12.83 -24.50 -9.19
CA PRO A 86 -14.00 -25.29 -8.79
C PRO A 86 -13.74 -26.34 -7.70
N HIS A 87 -12.49 -26.80 -7.57
CA HIS A 87 -12.07 -27.79 -6.58
C HIS A 87 -11.73 -27.18 -5.21
N ILE A 88 -11.51 -25.87 -5.14
CA ILE A 88 -11.19 -25.18 -3.89
C ILE A 88 -12.48 -24.88 -3.14
N THR A 89 -12.76 -25.67 -2.11
CA THR A 89 -13.95 -25.51 -1.24
C THR A 89 -13.66 -24.76 0.05
N TYR A 90 -12.39 -24.59 0.42
CA TYR A 90 -11.97 -23.87 1.61
C TYR A 90 -10.70 -23.08 1.33
N LYS A 91 -10.64 -21.82 1.76
CA LYS A 91 -9.45 -20.97 1.64
C LYS A 91 -9.35 -19.98 2.80
N ILE A 92 -8.18 -19.94 3.43
CA ILE A 92 -7.84 -18.92 4.41
C ILE A 92 -7.34 -17.70 3.65
N LEU A 93 -7.93 -16.54 3.90
CA LEU A 93 -7.40 -15.28 3.40
C LEU A 93 -6.41 -14.74 4.42
N THR A 94 -5.15 -14.63 4.02
CA THR A 94 -4.04 -14.24 4.90
C THR A 94 -3.61 -12.79 4.69
N GLY A 95 -2.97 -12.25 5.72
CA GLY A 95 -2.49 -10.87 5.76
C GLY A 95 -3.46 -9.94 6.48
N ASP A 96 -3.10 -8.66 6.52
CA ASP A 96 -3.90 -7.61 7.16
C ASP A 96 -5.13 -7.31 6.29
N ILE A 97 -6.20 -8.08 6.50
CA ILE A 97 -7.48 -7.96 5.81
C ILE A 97 -8.50 -7.45 6.81
N ASP A 98 -9.09 -6.29 6.52
CA ASP A 98 -10.19 -5.79 7.31
C ASP A 98 -11.43 -6.68 7.13
N LYS A 99 -11.73 -7.48 8.17
CA LYS A 99 -12.91 -8.33 8.24
C LYS A 99 -14.21 -7.55 7.98
N SER A 100 -14.31 -6.32 8.50
CA SER A 100 -15.49 -5.48 8.31
C SER A 100 -15.63 -5.03 6.85
N ALA A 101 -14.52 -4.77 6.16
CA ALA A 101 -14.53 -4.46 4.73
C ALA A 101 -15.08 -5.64 3.91
N PHE A 102 -14.68 -6.88 4.25
CA PHE A 102 -15.20 -8.06 3.58
C PHE A 102 -16.70 -8.24 3.81
N GLU A 103 -17.20 -8.01 5.03
CA GLU A 103 -18.63 -8.09 5.35
C GLU A 103 -19.46 -7.03 4.62
N LEU A 104 -18.91 -5.83 4.42
CA LEU A 104 -19.53 -4.77 3.60
C LEU A 104 -19.62 -5.20 2.13
N ILE A 105 -18.56 -5.81 1.56
CA ILE A 105 -18.59 -6.39 0.21
C ILE A 105 -19.65 -7.50 0.11
N LEU A 106 -19.71 -8.39 1.10
CA LEU A 106 -20.73 -9.44 1.12
C LEU A 106 -22.16 -8.87 1.21
N SER A 107 -22.36 -7.73 1.87
CA SER A 107 -23.66 -7.07 1.92
C SER A 107 -24.15 -6.58 0.55
N LEU A 108 -23.24 -6.32 -0.40
CA LEU A 108 -23.58 -6.00 -1.79
C LEU A 108 -24.12 -7.22 -2.54
N PHE A 109 -23.58 -8.41 -2.25
CA PHE A 109 -24.01 -9.67 -2.89
C PHE A 109 -25.22 -10.30 -2.21
N TYR A 110 -25.33 -10.11 -0.91
CA TYR A 110 -26.35 -10.70 -0.05
C TYR A 110 -27.07 -9.60 0.75
N PRO A 111 -27.86 -8.74 0.09
CA PRO A 111 -28.64 -7.71 0.77
C PRO A 111 -29.59 -8.35 1.79
N LYS A 112 -29.93 -7.63 2.86
CA LYS A 112 -30.79 -8.16 3.93
C LYS A 112 -32.19 -8.52 3.42
N ASP A 113 -32.70 -7.69 2.52
CA ASP A 113 -33.97 -7.86 1.84
C ASP A 113 -33.92 -7.16 0.47
N CYS A 114 -35.00 -7.25 -0.30
CA CYS A 114 -35.06 -6.73 -1.67
C CYS A 114 -35.10 -5.19 -1.74
N PHE A 115 -35.25 -4.49 -0.61
CA PHE A 115 -35.53 -3.05 -0.56
C PHE A 115 -34.44 -2.26 0.17
N SER A 116 -33.81 -2.84 1.20
CA SER A 116 -32.81 -2.16 2.04
C SER A 116 -31.44 -2.01 1.37
N GLY A 117 -31.14 -2.81 0.36
CA GLY A 117 -29.86 -2.77 -0.33
C GLY A 117 -28.71 -3.27 0.55
N HIS A 118 -27.61 -2.52 0.58
CA HIS A 118 -26.36 -2.90 1.24
C HIS A 118 -26.17 -2.23 2.60
N ASP A 119 -25.27 -2.76 3.43
CA ASP A 119 -25.04 -2.26 4.79
C ASP A 119 -24.07 -1.06 4.86
N ILE A 120 -23.52 -0.62 3.73
CA ILE A 120 -22.57 0.52 3.66
C ILE A 120 -23.31 1.83 3.99
N GLN A 121 -22.96 2.50 5.10
CA GLN A 121 -23.68 3.69 5.60
C GLN A 121 -22.87 4.98 5.54
N SER A 122 -21.55 4.90 5.43
CA SER A 122 -20.66 6.05 5.53
C SER A 122 -19.61 6.10 4.43
N GLU A 123 -19.00 7.26 4.24
CA GLU A 123 -17.83 7.42 3.37
C GLU A 123 -16.66 6.55 3.85
N SER A 124 -16.49 6.40 5.18
CA SER A 124 -15.49 5.49 5.77
C SER A 124 -15.75 4.02 5.42
N ASP A 125 -17.02 3.60 5.35
CA ASP A 125 -17.36 2.25 4.89
C ASP A 125 -17.06 2.07 3.40
N TRP A 126 -17.39 3.06 2.57
CA TRP A 126 -17.03 3.07 1.15
C TRP A 126 -15.52 3.01 0.94
N HIS A 127 -14.77 3.66 1.81
CA HIS A 127 -13.31 3.61 1.80
C HIS A 127 -12.78 2.19 2.06
N LYS A 128 -13.28 1.52 3.10
CA LYS A 128 -12.96 0.12 3.38
C LYS A 128 -13.27 -0.79 2.18
N VAL A 129 -14.45 -0.60 1.58
CA VAL A 129 -14.87 -1.30 0.36
C VAL A 129 -13.91 -1.03 -0.79
N LEU A 130 -13.47 0.22 -0.98
CA LEU A 130 -12.51 0.61 -2.01
C LEU A 130 -11.18 -0.11 -1.83
N VAL A 131 -10.61 -0.09 -0.62
CA VAL A 131 -9.33 -0.74 -0.31
C VAL A 131 -9.41 -2.25 -0.57
N PHE A 132 -10.49 -2.90 -0.13
CA PHE A 132 -10.71 -4.32 -0.36
C PHE A 132 -10.86 -4.63 -1.87
N ALA A 133 -11.64 -3.83 -2.58
CA ALA A 133 -11.86 -3.99 -4.02
C ALA A 133 -10.56 -3.81 -4.82
N CYS A 134 -9.70 -2.85 -4.45
CA CYS A 134 -8.38 -2.69 -5.05
C CYS A 134 -7.49 -3.92 -4.82
N ARG A 135 -7.43 -4.41 -3.57
CA ARG A 135 -6.62 -5.59 -3.21
C ARG A 135 -6.98 -6.84 -4.01
N TYR A 136 -8.28 -7.10 -4.15
CA TYR A 136 -8.78 -8.28 -4.85
C TYR A 136 -9.14 -8.00 -6.32
N LYS A 137 -8.72 -6.86 -6.89
CA LYS A 137 -8.96 -6.48 -8.29
C LYS A 137 -10.44 -6.60 -8.69
N MET A 138 -11.33 -6.09 -7.83
CA MET A 138 -12.77 -6.03 -8.05
C MET A 138 -13.15 -4.73 -8.75
N THR A 139 -12.89 -4.65 -10.07
CA THR A 139 -12.98 -3.39 -10.84
C THR A 139 -14.36 -2.72 -10.74
N VAL A 140 -15.45 -3.46 -10.94
CA VAL A 140 -16.82 -2.91 -10.89
C VAL A 140 -17.14 -2.33 -9.50
N ILE A 141 -16.74 -3.03 -8.43
CA ILE A 141 -17.01 -2.60 -7.06
C ILE A 141 -16.11 -1.42 -6.68
N ARG A 142 -14.84 -1.43 -7.11
CA ARG A 142 -13.92 -0.31 -6.93
C ARG A 142 -14.48 0.96 -7.58
N ASP A 143 -14.91 0.85 -8.83
CA ASP A 143 -15.42 2.01 -9.59
C ASP A 143 -16.73 2.52 -8.97
N MET A 144 -17.59 1.61 -8.49
CA MET A 144 -18.77 1.97 -7.70
C MET A 144 -18.40 2.74 -6.42
N ALA A 145 -17.43 2.24 -5.64
CA ALA A 145 -17.00 2.90 -4.41
C ALA A 145 -16.44 4.31 -4.68
N LEU A 146 -15.70 4.51 -5.77
CA LEU A 146 -15.26 5.84 -6.19
C LEU A 146 -16.41 6.81 -6.47
N THR A 147 -17.54 6.35 -7.00
CA THR A 147 -18.71 7.24 -7.19
C THR A 147 -19.33 7.74 -5.89
N LYS A 148 -18.98 7.11 -4.76
CA LYS A 148 -19.54 7.40 -3.43
C LYS A 148 -18.55 8.15 -2.54
N ILE A 149 -17.29 8.26 -2.96
CA ILE A 149 -16.25 9.02 -2.27
C ILE A 149 -16.05 10.33 -3.05
N PRO A 150 -16.47 11.49 -2.51
CA PRO A 150 -16.49 12.75 -3.24
C PRO A 150 -15.09 13.20 -3.69
N THR A 151 -14.05 12.93 -2.90
CA THR A 151 -12.66 13.18 -3.29
C THR A 151 -11.73 12.25 -2.51
N LEU A 152 -10.96 11.43 -3.22
CA LEU A 152 -9.91 10.63 -2.59
C LEU A 152 -8.66 11.48 -2.43
N ASP A 153 -8.07 11.49 -1.23
CA ASP A 153 -6.84 12.24 -0.99
C ASP A 153 -5.72 11.76 -1.96
N PRO A 154 -4.96 12.67 -2.60
CA PRO A 154 -3.94 12.29 -3.58
C PRO A 154 -2.85 11.36 -3.03
N ILE A 155 -2.48 11.49 -1.75
CA ILE A 155 -1.45 10.65 -1.12
C ILE A 155 -2.00 9.23 -0.97
N GLU A 156 -3.22 9.12 -0.50
CA GLU A 156 -3.89 7.83 -0.39
C GLU A 156 -4.13 7.18 -1.75
N LYS A 157 -4.53 7.96 -2.75
CA LYS A 157 -4.67 7.48 -4.12
C LYS A 157 -3.34 6.93 -4.66
N ALA A 158 -2.22 7.63 -4.42
CA ALA A 158 -0.89 7.18 -4.80
C ALA A 158 -0.45 5.92 -4.03
N GLU A 159 -0.75 5.85 -2.73
CA GLU A 159 -0.47 4.69 -1.87
C GLU A 159 -1.20 3.44 -2.40
N LEU A 160 -2.51 3.55 -2.64
CA LEU A 160 -3.33 2.45 -3.17
C LEU A 160 -2.90 2.06 -4.58
N ALA A 161 -2.58 3.04 -5.42
CA ALA A 161 -2.14 2.79 -6.79
C ALA A 161 -0.81 2.04 -6.84
N THR A 162 0.13 2.39 -5.97
CA THR A 162 1.42 1.71 -5.86
C THR A 162 1.24 0.32 -5.25
N LYS A 163 0.51 0.22 -4.13
CA LYS A 163 0.31 -1.03 -3.38
C LYS A 163 -0.43 -2.11 -4.17
N TYR A 164 -1.36 -1.72 -5.05
CA TYR A 164 -2.20 -2.65 -5.81
C TYR A 164 -2.01 -2.55 -7.33
N GLU A 165 -0.91 -1.91 -7.78
CA GLU A 165 -0.49 -1.81 -9.18
C GLU A 165 -1.54 -1.16 -10.12
N LEU A 166 -2.24 -0.13 -9.64
CA LEU A 166 -3.28 0.58 -10.39
C LEU A 166 -2.66 1.69 -11.26
N LYS A 167 -2.12 1.30 -12.41
CA LYS A 167 -1.40 2.23 -13.31
C LYS A 167 -2.20 3.47 -13.70
N ASP A 168 -3.50 3.31 -13.96
CA ASP A 168 -4.38 4.41 -14.39
C ASP A 168 -4.59 5.47 -13.29
N TRP A 169 -4.28 5.13 -12.03
CA TRP A 169 -4.42 6.05 -10.90
C TRP A 169 -3.12 6.79 -10.58
N LEU A 170 -1.96 6.25 -10.97
CA LEU A 170 -0.66 6.83 -10.66
C LEU A 170 -0.50 8.22 -11.27
N VAL A 171 -0.74 8.37 -12.58
CA VAL A 171 -0.57 9.67 -13.25
C VAL A 171 -1.49 10.74 -12.65
N PRO A 172 -2.81 10.54 -12.51
CA PRO A 172 -3.68 11.52 -11.86
C PRO A 172 -3.25 11.85 -10.43
N ALA A 173 -2.86 10.84 -9.62
CA ALA A 173 -2.43 11.08 -8.24
C ALA A 173 -1.15 11.93 -8.18
N TYR A 174 -0.18 11.66 -9.04
CA TYR A 174 1.08 12.40 -9.07
C TYR A 174 0.90 13.83 -9.60
N VAL A 175 -0.03 14.04 -10.54
CA VAL A 175 -0.43 15.39 -10.96
C VAL A 175 -1.01 16.17 -9.78
N ASP A 176 -1.98 15.59 -9.06
CA ASP A 176 -2.61 16.25 -7.91
C ASP A 176 -1.59 16.54 -6.80
N LEU A 177 -0.67 15.61 -6.53
CA LEU A 177 0.43 15.78 -5.57
C LEU A 177 1.40 16.90 -5.99
N CYS A 178 1.85 16.89 -7.25
CA CYS A 178 2.78 17.89 -7.76
C CYS A 178 2.17 19.30 -7.72
N VAL A 179 0.91 19.45 -8.14
CA VAL A 179 0.18 20.71 -8.06
C VAL A 179 0.06 21.18 -6.61
N LYS A 180 -0.32 20.30 -5.67
CA LYS A 180 -0.44 20.64 -4.24
C LYS A 180 0.88 21.14 -3.65
N ASP A 181 1.99 20.48 -3.97
CA ASP A 181 3.33 20.89 -3.53
C ASP A 181 3.74 22.26 -4.12
N LEU A 182 3.44 22.51 -5.40
CA LEU A 182 3.73 23.79 -6.07
C LEU A 182 2.88 24.95 -5.52
N THR A 183 1.60 24.72 -5.22
CA THR A 183 0.68 25.82 -4.85
C THR A 183 0.71 26.18 -3.38
N SER A 184 0.96 25.20 -2.50
CA SER A 184 0.71 25.39 -1.06
C SER A 184 1.98 25.57 -0.23
N HIS A 185 3.18 25.51 -0.83
CA HIS A 185 4.48 25.47 -0.12
C HIS A 185 4.53 24.42 0.99
N ASN A 186 3.63 23.45 0.96
CA ASN A 186 3.45 22.48 2.02
C ASN A 186 4.40 21.32 1.75
N ARG A 187 5.43 21.20 2.60
CA ARG A 187 6.29 20.02 2.55
C ARG A 187 5.52 18.83 3.10
N TRP A 188 5.66 17.69 2.43
CA TRP A 188 5.09 16.44 2.90
C TRP A 188 5.59 16.11 4.31
N SER A 189 4.68 15.63 5.16
CA SER A 189 5.06 15.09 6.48
C SER A 189 5.84 13.77 6.31
N ALA A 190 6.48 13.30 7.38
CA ALA A 190 7.18 12.01 7.35
C ALA A 190 6.21 10.84 7.14
N GLU A 191 5.00 10.94 7.68
CA GLU A 191 3.92 9.96 7.54
C GLU A 191 3.37 9.94 6.10
N GLU A 192 3.18 11.10 5.50
CA GLU A 192 2.77 11.24 4.09
C GLU A 192 3.86 10.69 3.16
N GLY A 193 5.12 11.06 3.40
CA GLY A 193 6.26 10.55 2.65
C GLY A 193 6.39 9.02 2.72
N LYS A 194 6.10 8.42 3.89
CA LYS A 194 6.09 6.96 4.05
C LYS A 194 5.03 6.28 3.18
N LYS A 195 3.87 6.91 2.99
CA LYS A 195 2.79 6.39 2.14
C LYS A 195 3.10 6.49 0.65
N ILE A 196 3.72 7.60 0.23
CA ILE A 196 4.16 7.81 -1.16
C ILE A 196 5.29 6.84 -1.52
N GLY A 197 6.19 6.57 -0.57
CA GLY A 197 7.39 5.78 -0.79
C GLY A 197 8.54 6.61 -1.37
N LEU A 198 9.77 6.09 -1.22
CA LEU A 198 10.99 6.80 -1.61
C LEU A 198 11.02 7.09 -3.11
N GLU A 199 10.71 6.07 -3.91
CA GLU A 199 10.69 6.16 -5.37
C GLU A 199 9.67 7.20 -5.84
N GLY A 200 8.51 7.26 -5.19
CA GLY A 200 7.48 8.24 -5.50
C GLY A 200 7.89 9.67 -5.15
N ILE A 201 8.56 9.86 -4.01
CA ILE A 201 9.10 11.16 -3.61
C ILE A 201 10.16 11.64 -4.61
N LEU A 202 11.09 10.77 -5.02
CA LEU A 202 12.12 11.11 -6.00
C LEU A 202 11.49 11.49 -7.34
N ALA A 203 10.52 10.71 -7.81
CA ALA A 203 9.79 11.00 -9.04
C ALA A 203 9.05 12.34 -8.97
N LEU A 204 8.37 12.64 -7.86
CA LEU A 204 7.71 13.94 -7.66
C LEU A 204 8.71 15.09 -7.65
N ALA A 205 9.88 14.92 -7.04
CA ALA A 205 10.92 15.95 -7.01
C ALA A 205 11.48 16.24 -8.41
N ASP A 206 11.69 15.20 -9.22
CA ASP A 206 12.17 15.35 -10.59
C ASP A 206 11.11 15.97 -11.51
N VAL A 207 9.85 15.51 -11.42
CA VAL A 207 8.72 16.11 -12.16
C VAL A 207 8.55 17.59 -11.80
N LYS A 208 8.62 17.93 -10.50
CA LYS A 208 8.56 19.31 -10.04
C LYS A 208 9.67 20.16 -10.65
N ARG A 209 10.90 19.65 -10.64
CA ARG A 209 12.05 20.36 -11.22
C ARG A 209 11.83 20.60 -12.72
N ASP A 210 11.43 19.57 -13.45
CA ASP A 210 11.19 19.65 -14.89
C ASP A 210 10.11 20.68 -15.26
N ILE A 211 9.00 20.70 -14.50
CA ILE A 211 7.93 21.69 -14.68
C ILE A 211 8.42 23.11 -14.37
N LEU A 212 9.26 23.29 -13.35
CA LEU A 212 9.80 24.61 -13.00
C LEU A 212 10.83 25.10 -14.02
N ASP A 213 11.65 24.21 -14.57
CA ASP A 213 12.65 24.52 -15.59
C ASP A 213 11.97 24.89 -16.94
N HIS A 214 10.81 24.29 -17.23
CA HIS A 214 10.01 24.55 -18.44
C HIS A 214 8.72 25.33 -18.15
N LEU A 215 8.70 26.14 -17.09
CA LEU A 215 7.48 26.79 -16.62
C LEU A 215 6.83 27.67 -17.70
N GLU A 216 7.65 28.31 -18.55
CA GLU A 216 7.17 29.14 -19.66
C GLU A 216 6.27 28.37 -20.65
N ASP A 217 6.54 27.08 -20.87
CA ASP A 217 5.79 26.22 -21.78
C ASP A 217 4.43 25.80 -21.19
N HIS A 218 4.32 25.78 -19.86
CA HIS A 218 3.11 25.39 -19.14
C HIS A 218 2.21 26.57 -18.77
N LEU A 219 2.71 27.80 -18.84
CA LEU A 219 1.97 29.00 -18.47
C LEU A 219 1.12 29.56 -19.63
N ASP A 220 -0.15 29.80 -19.35
CA ASP A 220 -1.02 30.59 -20.24
C ASP A 220 -0.69 32.08 -20.09
N LYS A 221 0.20 32.59 -20.95
CA LYS A 221 0.64 34.00 -20.95
C LYS A 221 -0.52 34.99 -21.03
N ALA A 222 -1.62 34.65 -21.70
CA ALA A 222 -2.78 35.52 -21.80
C ALA A 222 -3.53 35.63 -20.46
N LYS A 223 -3.64 34.54 -19.70
CA LYS A 223 -4.18 34.59 -18.33
C LYS A 223 -3.26 35.35 -17.38
N VAL A 224 -1.94 35.19 -17.52
CA VAL A 224 -0.96 35.92 -16.71
C VAL A 224 -1.07 37.42 -16.97
N LEU A 225 -1.09 37.84 -18.24
CA LEU A 225 -1.24 39.25 -18.63
C LEU A 225 -2.49 39.88 -18.00
N LYS A 226 -3.66 39.25 -18.18
CA LYS A 226 -4.92 39.72 -17.58
C LYS A 226 -4.84 39.85 -16.05
N THR A 227 -4.13 38.94 -15.40
CA THR A 227 -3.95 38.97 -13.94
C THR A 227 -3.03 40.13 -13.51
N VAL A 228 -1.99 40.40 -14.29
CA VAL A 228 -1.07 41.52 -14.06
C VAL A 228 -1.77 42.86 -14.28
N GLU A 229 -2.46 43.04 -15.41
CA GLU A 229 -3.24 44.24 -15.74
C GLU A 229 -4.21 44.58 -14.60
N LYS A 230 -5.06 43.61 -14.21
CA LYS A 230 -6.01 43.77 -13.11
C LYS A 230 -5.34 44.18 -11.79
N LYS A 231 -4.15 43.67 -11.48
CA LYS A 231 -3.41 44.02 -10.27
C LYS A 231 -2.78 45.41 -10.35
N LEU A 232 -2.26 45.81 -11.51
CA LEU A 232 -1.67 47.14 -11.72
C LEU A 232 -2.74 48.23 -11.69
N GLU A 233 -3.89 48.00 -12.31
CA GLU A 233 -5.07 48.89 -12.23
C GLU A 233 -5.52 49.09 -10.78
N ALA A 234 -5.62 47.99 -10.01
CA ALA A 234 -6.02 48.05 -8.60
C ALA A 234 -5.02 48.85 -7.73
N LEU A 235 -3.74 48.84 -8.11
CA LEU A 235 -2.68 49.62 -7.46
C LEU A 235 -2.53 51.04 -8.02
N LYS A 236 -3.33 51.42 -9.05
CA LYS A 236 -3.25 52.71 -9.76
C LYS A 236 -1.87 52.99 -10.38
N LEU A 237 -1.19 51.93 -10.83
CA LEU A 237 0.10 52.03 -11.51
C LEU A 237 -0.05 52.20 -13.04
N ILE A 238 -1.22 51.83 -13.57
CA ILE A 238 -1.67 52.06 -14.95
C ILE A 238 -3.12 52.55 -14.92
#